data_AF-A0A2V8TUU1-F1
#
_entry.id   AF-A0A2V8TUU1-F1
#
_cell.length_a   1.000
_cell.length_b   1.000
_cell.length_c   1.000
_cell.angle_alpha   90.00
_cell.angle_beta   90.00
_cell.angle_gamma   90.00
#
_symmetry.space_group_name_H-M   'P 1'
#
loop_
_entity.id
_entity.type
_entity.pdbx_description
1 polymer ?
#
loop_
_entity_poly.entity_id
_entity_poly.type
_entity_poly.pdbx_seq_one_letter_code
_entity_poly.pdbx_strand_id
1 'polypeptide(L)'
;MTALRLAISSLLLTMISRGLAPAQRQPEAQPPAARQPVANEVDTMLRQAREEIRDFEKAGGKKDDPKHPIEKWVQALWTFREKSPRTPETAKATSEAVHLLIHSDRFQEAQARADQIAPDDPAWEGLPQVLFEAASLQKNFTYFFQKLNSVLASATDRKARASLQLSLGRGWRARKDDEKAKASFQAAIDSARDSSSGRQAEMELYELLHLGPGNPAPQFSATAINGSRLSLADYRGKPVVLVFWATH
;
A
#
# COMPACT_ATOMS: atom_id res chain seq x y z
N MET A 1 29.88 -60.44 9.06
CA MET A 1 30.61 -59.47 9.89
C MET A 1 29.57 -58.71 10.70
N THR A 2 29.65 -58.85 12.04
CA THR A 2 28.97 -58.07 13.11
C THR A 2 27.43 -57.95 12.99
N ALA A 3 26.57 -58.76 13.63
CA ALA A 3 26.40 -59.02 15.09
C ALA A 3 26.39 -57.69 15.89
N LEU A 4 25.47 -57.39 16.81
CA LEU A 4 24.99 -58.21 17.92
C LEU A 4 24.01 -57.39 18.80
N ARG A 5 22.84 -57.97 19.14
CA ARG A 5 22.05 -57.92 20.41
C ARG A 5 21.68 -56.54 21.03
N LEU A 6 20.72 -56.36 21.93
CA LEU A 6 20.03 -57.11 23.01
C LEU A 6 18.64 -56.42 23.20
N ALA A 7 17.67 -56.85 23.99
CA ALA A 7 17.24 -58.11 24.58
C ALA A 7 15.91 -57.77 25.28
N ILE A 8 15.01 -58.75 25.29
CA ILE A 8 13.75 -58.75 26.03
C ILE A 8 14.08 -58.82 27.53
N SER A 9 13.41 -58.01 28.35
CA SER A 9 13.32 -58.27 29.79
C SER A 9 11.88 -58.17 30.22
N SER A 10 11.30 -59.34 30.47
CA SER A 10 10.02 -59.56 31.10
C SER A 10 10.06 -59.12 32.56
N LEU A 11 9.04 -58.41 33.03
CA LEU A 11 8.63 -58.49 34.43
C LEU A 11 7.10 -58.55 34.51
N LEU A 12 6.61 -59.72 34.89
CA LEU A 12 5.24 -59.95 35.34
C LEU A 12 5.21 -59.61 36.83
N LEU A 13 4.38 -58.65 37.26
CA LEU A 13 3.96 -58.59 38.65
C LEU A 13 2.61 -57.87 38.82
N THR A 14 1.59 -58.71 38.99
CA THR A 14 0.53 -58.63 40.01
C THR A 14 -0.39 -57.41 40.05
N MET A 15 -1.66 -57.67 39.70
CA MET A 15 -2.83 -56.89 40.09
C MET A 15 -2.87 -56.61 41.60
N ILE A 16 -2.98 -55.33 41.98
CA ILE A 16 -3.69 -54.90 43.18
C ILE A 16 -4.60 -53.75 42.78
N SER A 17 -5.88 -54.04 42.54
CA SER A 17 -6.94 -53.05 42.52
C SER A 17 -7.13 -52.50 43.93
N ARG A 18 -6.75 -51.24 44.15
CA ARG A 18 -7.22 -50.44 45.27
C ARG A 18 -7.80 -49.15 44.71
N GLY A 19 -9.09 -48.95 44.95
CA GLY A 19 -9.82 -47.78 44.51
C GLY A 19 -9.19 -46.49 45.05
N LEU A 20 -8.99 -45.54 44.14
CA LEU A 20 -8.79 -44.14 44.46
C LEU A 20 -9.77 -43.32 43.62
N ALA A 21 -10.32 -42.29 44.29
CA ALA A 21 -11.41 -41.40 43.90
C ALA A 21 -11.35 -40.86 42.46
N PRO A 22 -12.49 -40.43 41.88
CA PRO A 22 -12.50 -39.78 40.58
C PRO A 22 -11.64 -38.51 40.64
N ALA A 23 -10.54 -38.51 39.90
CA ALA A 23 -9.74 -37.32 39.65
C ALA A 23 -10.63 -36.30 38.92
N GLN A 24 -10.92 -35.19 39.59
CA GLN A 24 -11.52 -34.01 38.96
C GLN A 24 -10.61 -33.60 37.80
N ARG A 25 -11.12 -33.69 36.56
CA ARG A 25 -10.44 -33.13 35.40
C ARG A 25 -10.25 -31.63 35.66
N GLN A 26 -9.00 -31.21 35.86
CA GLN A 26 -8.67 -29.79 35.77
C GLN A 26 -9.10 -29.30 34.38
N PRO A 27 -9.82 -28.17 34.27
CA PRO A 27 -10.12 -27.60 32.98
C PRO A 27 -8.78 -27.29 32.29
N GLU A 28 -8.59 -27.83 31.09
CA GLU A 28 -7.44 -27.52 30.24
C GLU A 28 -7.30 -26.00 30.16
N ALA A 29 -6.14 -25.50 30.59
CA ALA A 29 -5.80 -24.09 30.42
C ALA A 29 -5.91 -23.76 28.93
N GLN A 30 -6.77 -22.80 28.59
CA GLN A 30 -6.88 -22.29 27.24
C GLN A 30 -5.49 -21.88 26.75
N PRO A 31 -5.04 -22.34 25.56
CA PRO A 31 -3.78 -21.91 25.02
C PRO A 31 -3.76 -20.38 24.95
N PRO A 32 -2.63 -19.73 25.30
CA PRO A 32 -2.55 -18.27 25.27
C PRO A 32 -3.01 -17.78 23.91
N ALA A 33 -3.97 -16.84 23.91
CA ALA A 33 -4.53 -16.27 22.70
C ALA A 33 -3.41 -15.95 21.71
N ALA A 34 -3.48 -16.54 20.51
CA ALA A 34 -2.51 -16.31 19.46
C ALA A 34 -2.34 -14.79 19.30
N ARG A 35 -1.11 -14.29 19.49
CA ARG A 35 -0.79 -12.88 19.23
C ARG A 35 -1.26 -12.57 17.82
N GLN A 36 -2.24 -11.67 17.70
CA GLN A 36 -2.71 -11.22 16.40
C GLN A 36 -1.50 -10.70 15.61
N PRO A 37 -1.31 -11.10 14.34
CA PRO A 37 -0.15 -10.69 13.58
C PRO A 37 -0.12 -9.16 13.46
N VAL A 38 1.07 -8.57 13.64
CA VAL A 38 1.33 -7.11 13.65
C VAL A 38 0.78 -6.40 12.41
N ALA A 39 0.65 -7.10 11.27
CA ALA A 39 -0.02 -6.61 10.07
C ALA A 39 -1.46 -6.11 10.31
N ASN A 40 -2.15 -6.63 11.33
CA ASN A 40 -3.51 -6.20 11.67
C ASN A 40 -3.56 -4.90 12.48
N GLU A 41 -2.48 -4.46 13.11
CA GLU A 41 -2.52 -3.31 14.04
C GLU A 41 -2.65 -2.00 13.28
N VAL A 42 -1.77 -1.73 12.31
CA VAL A 42 -1.83 -0.52 11.47
C VAL A 42 -3.17 -0.46 10.73
N ASP A 43 -3.64 -1.58 10.17
CA ASP A 43 -4.94 -1.62 9.52
C ASP A 43 -6.10 -1.34 10.47
N THR A 44 -6.01 -1.78 11.72
CA THR A 44 -7.01 -1.47 12.74
C THR A 44 -6.98 0.01 13.12
N MET A 45 -5.79 0.59 13.32
CA MET A 45 -5.61 2.01 13.57
C MET A 45 -6.19 2.85 12.44
N LEU A 46 -5.96 2.48 11.17
CA LEU A 46 -6.48 3.21 10.02
C LEU A 46 -8.00 3.10 9.89
N ARG A 47 -8.58 1.93 10.17
CA ARG A 47 -10.05 1.78 10.20
C ARG A 47 -10.66 2.68 11.28
N GLN A 48 -10.12 2.63 12.50
CA GLN A 48 -10.59 3.46 13.62
C GLN A 48 -10.39 4.96 13.35
N ALA A 49 -9.26 5.35 12.77
CA ALA A 49 -9.00 6.72 12.37
C ALA A 49 -10.05 7.24 11.38
N ARG A 50 -10.32 6.46 10.33
CA ARG A 50 -11.32 6.82 9.30
C ARG A 50 -12.74 6.87 9.85
N GLU A 51 -13.07 6.05 10.83
CA GLU A 51 -14.38 6.06 11.50
C GLU A 51 -14.51 7.32 12.37
N GLU A 52 -13.55 7.58 13.25
CA GLU A 52 -13.57 8.72 14.18
C GLU A 52 -13.51 10.07 13.44
N ILE A 53 -12.69 10.19 12.39
CA ILE A 53 -12.64 11.40 11.54
C ILE A 53 -14.00 11.63 10.87
N ARG A 54 -14.59 10.58 10.30
CA ARG A 54 -15.89 10.67 9.63
C ARG A 54 -17.00 11.08 10.59
N ASP A 55 -17.01 10.53 11.80
CA ASP A 55 -18.02 10.86 12.81
C ASP A 55 -17.84 12.29 13.32
N PHE A 56 -16.59 12.75 13.48
CA PHE A 56 -16.27 14.13 13.80
C PHE A 56 -16.77 15.10 12.71
N GLU A 57 -16.51 14.81 11.43
CA GLU A 57 -16.99 15.62 10.30
C GLU A 57 -18.52 15.64 10.21
N LYS A 58 -19.18 14.49 10.39
CA LYS A 58 -20.65 14.40 10.43
C LYS A 58 -21.29 15.21 11.56
N ALA A 59 -20.58 15.34 12.68
CA ALA A 59 -21.00 16.17 13.80
C ALA A 59 -20.77 17.68 13.57
N GLY A 60 -20.28 18.08 12.39
CA GLY A 60 -19.99 19.47 12.04
C GLY A 60 -18.59 19.94 12.44
N GLY A 61 -17.71 19.01 12.80
CA GLY A 61 -16.30 19.30 13.08
C GLY A 61 -15.58 19.86 11.85
N LYS A 62 -14.69 20.83 12.07
CA LYS A 62 -13.91 21.49 11.01
C LYS A 62 -12.49 20.95 10.96
N LYS A 63 -11.87 21.00 9.77
CA LYS A 63 -10.50 20.51 9.54
C LYS A 63 -9.44 21.21 10.40
N ASP A 64 -9.67 22.47 10.75
CA ASP A 64 -8.79 23.32 11.58
C ASP A 64 -9.11 23.26 13.09
N ASP A 65 -10.08 22.44 13.51
CA ASP A 65 -10.44 22.30 14.91
C ASP A 65 -9.26 21.66 15.70
N PRO A 66 -8.79 22.28 16.81
CA PRO A 66 -7.77 21.69 17.66
C PRO A 66 -8.14 20.31 18.24
N LYS A 67 -9.43 19.98 18.28
CA LYS A 67 -9.95 18.67 18.72
C LYS A 67 -10.10 17.67 17.58
N HIS A 68 -9.72 18.03 16.36
CA HIS A 68 -9.79 17.12 15.22
C HIS A 68 -8.98 15.86 15.55
N PRO A 69 -9.56 14.65 15.40
CA PRO A 69 -8.92 13.40 15.82
C PRO A 69 -7.66 13.04 15.00
N ILE A 70 -7.27 13.87 14.03
CA ILE A 70 -6.18 13.57 13.11
C ILE A 70 -4.84 13.56 13.85
N GLU A 71 -4.64 14.48 14.81
CA GLU A 71 -3.39 14.57 15.57
C GLU A 71 -3.16 13.32 16.40
N LYS A 72 -4.20 12.85 17.07
CA LYS A 72 -4.20 11.60 17.83
C LYS A 72 -3.75 10.44 16.95
N TRP A 73 -4.34 10.28 15.77
CA TRP A 73 -4.06 9.14 14.88
C TRP A 73 -2.70 9.24 14.19
N VAL A 74 -2.31 10.44 13.74
CA VAL A 74 -0.97 10.71 13.21
C VAL A 74 0.07 10.41 14.27
N GLN A 75 -0.11 10.88 15.52
CA GLN A 75 0.81 10.60 16.62
C GLN A 75 0.86 9.11 16.96
N ALA A 76 -0.26 8.41 16.93
CA ALA A 76 -0.30 6.98 17.19
C ALA A 76 0.49 6.20 16.12
N LEU A 77 0.27 6.48 14.84
CA LEU A 77 1.02 5.87 13.74
C LEU A 77 2.51 6.25 13.79
N TRP A 78 2.82 7.49 14.18
CA TRP A 78 4.20 7.94 14.33
C TRP A 78 4.92 7.20 15.47
N THR A 79 4.23 7.04 16.59
CA THR A 79 4.74 6.27 17.74
C THR A 79 4.93 4.79 17.38
N PHE A 80 4.05 4.23 16.54
CA PHE A 80 4.18 2.87 16.04
C PHE A 80 5.45 2.70 15.18
N ARG A 81 5.73 3.62 14.26
CA ARG A 81 6.95 3.54 13.43
C ARG A 81 8.25 3.64 14.24
N GLU A 82 8.25 4.42 15.33
CA GLU A 82 9.44 4.63 16.15
C GLU A 82 9.81 3.38 16.97
N LYS A 83 8.83 2.52 17.30
CA LYS A 83 9.05 1.29 18.07
C LYS A 83 9.71 0.17 17.26
N SER A 84 9.44 0.09 15.96
CA SER A 84 9.88 -1.02 15.10
C SER A 84 10.32 -0.52 13.72
N PRO A 85 11.37 0.33 13.62
CA PRO A 85 11.71 0.99 12.37
C PRO A 85 12.08 -0.01 11.28
N ARG A 86 11.82 0.37 10.02
CA ARG A 86 12.23 -0.34 8.78
C ARG A 86 11.56 -1.69 8.51
N THR A 87 10.33 -1.88 8.96
CA THR A 87 9.48 -3.02 8.54
C THR A 87 8.45 -2.58 7.50
N PRO A 88 7.86 -3.49 6.71
CA PRO A 88 6.76 -3.16 5.80
C PRO A 88 5.56 -2.50 6.52
N GLU A 89 5.25 -2.95 7.74
CA GLU A 89 4.14 -2.40 8.54
C GLU A 89 4.43 -0.97 8.98
N THR A 90 5.68 -0.67 9.38
CA THR A 90 6.07 0.69 9.75
C THR A 90 6.24 1.62 8.56
N ALA A 91 6.65 1.09 7.39
CA ALA A 91 6.61 1.81 6.12
C ALA A 91 5.17 2.26 5.79
N LYS A 92 4.21 1.35 5.91
CA LYS A 92 2.78 1.64 5.74
C LYS A 92 2.27 2.66 6.76
N ALA A 93 2.57 2.48 8.04
CA ALA A 93 2.18 3.43 9.09
C ALA A 93 2.73 4.84 8.81
N THR A 94 3.97 4.93 8.32
CA THR A 94 4.61 6.18 7.95
C THR A 94 3.91 6.86 6.78
N SER A 95 3.67 6.13 5.68
CA SER A 95 2.98 6.71 4.51
C SER A 95 1.56 7.14 4.84
N GLU A 96 0.85 6.35 5.65
CA GLU A 96 -0.55 6.64 6.00
C GLU A 96 -0.67 7.78 7.02
N ALA A 97 0.29 7.96 7.92
CA ALA A 97 0.32 9.14 8.79
C ALA A 97 0.43 10.43 7.98
N VAL A 98 1.27 10.45 6.94
CA VAL A 98 1.39 11.60 6.01
C VAL A 98 0.10 11.76 5.19
N HIS A 99 -0.48 10.66 4.73
CA HIS A 99 -1.71 10.65 3.92
C HIS A 99 -2.94 11.18 4.68
N LEU A 100 -3.06 10.82 5.96
CA LEU A 100 -4.06 11.35 6.87
C LEU A 100 -3.99 12.88 6.97
N LEU A 101 -2.79 13.44 7.16
CA LEU A 101 -2.60 14.90 7.18
C LEU A 101 -3.05 15.56 5.87
N ILE A 102 -2.77 14.94 4.73
CA ILE A 102 -3.16 15.44 3.40
C ILE A 102 -4.69 15.45 3.23
N HIS A 103 -5.40 14.40 3.68
CA HIS A 103 -6.86 14.34 3.61
C HIS A 103 -7.55 15.41 4.47
N SER A 104 -6.88 15.85 5.53
CA SER A 104 -7.32 16.95 6.40
C SER A 104 -6.78 18.32 5.96
N ASP A 105 -6.25 18.47 4.75
CA ASP A 105 -5.65 19.72 4.21
C ASP A 105 -4.46 20.26 5.03
N ARG A 106 -3.83 19.45 5.89
CA ARG A 106 -2.68 19.82 6.74
C ARG A 106 -1.35 19.62 6.00
N PHE A 107 -1.24 20.24 4.82
CA PHE A 107 -0.14 19.98 3.90
C PHE A 107 1.25 20.32 4.45
N GLN A 108 1.39 21.41 5.21
CA GLN A 108 2.68 21.80 5.79
C GLN A 108 3.18 20.77 6.82
N GLU A 109 2.28 20.19 7.59
CA GLU A 109 2.63 19.15 8.55
C GLU A 109 2.94 17.84 7.85
N ALA A 110 2.23 17.50 6.77
CA ALA A 110 2.57 16.36 5.93
C ALA A 110 3.98 16.48 5.36
N GLN A 111 4.38 17.69 4.91
CA GLN A 111 5.74 17.98 4.46
C GLN A 111 6.75 17.82 5.60
N ALA A 112 6.48 18.42 6.76
CA ALA A 112 7.35 18.31 7.93
C ALA A 112 7.56 16.85 8.39
N ARG A 113 6.53 15.99 8.27
CA ARG A 113 6.65 14.55 8.51
C ARG A 113 7.49 13.86 7.46
N ALA A 114 7.26 14.11 6.18
CA ALA A 114 8.07 13.58 5.09
C ALA A 114 9.55 14.04 5.17
N ASP A 115 9.82 15.20 5.77
CA ASP A 115 11.17 15.71 6.02
C ASP A 115 11.94 14.97 7.11
N GLN A 116 11.26 14.26 7.99
CA GLN A 116 11.88 13.43 9.03
C GLN A 116 12.28 12.03 8.52
N ILE A 117 11.89 11.66 7.30
CA ILE A 117 12.10 10.32 6.77
C ILE A 117 13.45 10.23 6.06
N ALA A 118 14.30 9.30 6.50
CA ALA A 118 15.61 9.04 5.91
C ALA A 118 15.47 8.56 4.45
N PRO A 119 16.39 8.92 3.54
CA PRO A 119 16.28 8.52 2.12
C PRO A 119 16.26 7.01 1.85
N ASP A 120 16.79 6.20 2.77
CA ASP A 120 16.85 4.74 2.68
C ASP A 120 15.73 4.03 3.49
N ASP A 121 14.78 4.80 4.03
CA ASP A 121 13.62 4.27 4.75
C ASP A 121 12.65 3.58 3.77
N PRO A 122 12.14 2.37 4.08
CA PRO A 122 11.20 1.65 3.21
C PRO A 122 9.86 2.38 2.99
N ALA A 123 9.53 3.39 3.80
CA ALA A 123 8.36 4.24 3.57
C ALA A 123 8.36 4.92 2.18
N TRP A 124 9.53 5.07 1.54
CA TRP A 124 9.63 5.60 0.17
C TRP A 124 9.06 4.68 -0.91
N GLU A 125 8.63 3.45 -0.58
CA GLU A 125 7.82 2.65 -1.51
C GLU A 125 6.39 3.21 -1.65
N GLY A 126 5.81 3.80 -0.60
CA GLY A 126 4.43 4.34 -0.59
C GLY A 126 4.32 5.87 -0.57
N LEU A 127 5.23 6.56 0.12
CA LEU A 127 5.21 8.02 0.27
C LEU A 127 5.18 8.82 -1.05
N PRO A 128 5.86 8.43 -2.14
CA PRO A 128 5.87 9.23 -3.36
C PRO A 128 4.48 9.43 -3.97
N GLN A 129 3.59 8.43 -3.87
CA GLN A 129 2.21 8.55 -4.35
C GLN A 129 1.41 9.54 -3.49
N VAL A 130 1.56 9.44 -2.18
CA VAL A 130 0.91 10.33 -1.21
C VAL A 130 1.35 11.80 -1.43
N LEU A 131 2.64 12.04 -1.67
CA LEU A 131 3.13 13.39 -1.96
C LEU A 131 2.69 13.91 -3.34
N PHE A 132 2.51 13.03 -4.33
CA PHE A 132 1.93 13.40 -5.63
C PHE A 132 0.48 13.86 -5.49
N GLU A 133 -0.31 13.18 -4.66
CA GLU A 133 -1.69 13.58 -4.35
C GLU A 133 -1.72 14.96 -3.70
N ALA A 134 -0.89 15.20 -2.67
CA ALA A 134 -0.79 16.52 -2.04
C ALA A 134 -0.43 17.63 -3.03
N ALA A 135 0.50 17.37 -3.94
CA ALA A 135 0.88 18.33 -4.98
C ALA A 135 -0.25 18.59 -5.98
N SER A 136 -1.02 17.55 -6.32
CA SER A 136 -2.17 17.64 -7.23
C SER A 136 -3.32 18.44 -6.62
N LEU A 137 -3.66 18.18 -5.36
CA LEU A 137 -4.67 18.92 -4.60
C LEU A 137 -4.34 20.42 -4.51
N GLN A 138 -3.07 20.73 -4.22
CA GLN A 138 -2.59 22.12 -4.13
C GLN A 138 -2.30 22.76 -5.48
N LYS A 139 -2.30 21.98 -6.57
CA LYS A 139 -1.79 22.38 -7.90
C LYS A 139 -0.37 22.97 -7.84
N ASN A 140 0.42 22.55 -6.86
CA ASN A 140 1.79 23.02 -6.61
C ASN A 140 2.73 21.84 -6.42
N PHE A 141 3.62 21.66 -7.39
CA PHE A 141 4.55 20.53 -7.44
C PHE A 141 5.97 20.86 -6.94
N THR A 142 6.19 22.07 -6.40
CA THR A 142 7.53 22.55 -6.02
C THR A 142 8.19 21.65 -4.98
N TYR A 143 7.52 21.47 -3.82
CA TYR A 143 8.01 20.59 -2.77
C TYR A 143 8.12 19.14 -3.25
N PHE A 144 7.13 18.66 -4.00
CA PHE A 144 7.10 17.30 -4.53
C PHE A 144 8.34 16.98 -5.37
N PHE A 145 8.65 17.80 -6.38
CA PHE A 145 9.82 17.56 -7.22
C PHE A 145 11.12 17.73 -6.44
N GLN A 146 11.22 18.74 -5.57
CA GLN A 146 12.41 18.94 -4.75
C GLN A 146 12.68 17.72 -3.86
N LYS A 147 11.66 17.26 -3.13
CA LYS A 147 11.79 16.16 -2.18
C LYS A 147 12.10 14.84 -2.87
N LEU A 148 11.33 14.46 -3.89
CA LEU A 148 11.52 13.17 -4.56
C LEU A 148 12.87 13.08 -5.28
N ASN A 149 13.33 14.17 -5.92
CA ASN A 149 14.66 14.18 -6.54
C ASN A 149 15.78 14.08 -5.49
N SER A 150 15.64 14.78 -4.35
CA SER A 150 16.60 14.70 -3.26
C SER A 150 16.70 13.29 -2.68
N VAL A 151 15.58 12.59 -2.53
CA VAL A 151 15.57 11.21 -2.02
C VAL A 151 16.13 10.24 -3.07
N LEU A 152 15.71 10.39 -4.33
CA LEU A 152 16.14 9.52 -5.43
C LEU A 152 17.66 9.54 -5.65
N ALA A 153 18.32 10.69 -5.36
CA ALA A 153 19.77 10.83 -5.43
C ALA A 153 20.51 9.92 -4.44
N SER A 154 19.89 9.56 -3.31
CA SER A 154 20.49 8.77 -2.23
C SER A 154 19.87 7.38 -2.07
N ALA A 155 18.69 7.13 -2.64
CA ALA A 155 17.97 5.87 -2.51
C ALA A 155 18.71 4.72 -3.22
N THR A 156 19.02 3.66 -2.49
CA THR A 156 19.67 2.44 -3.01
C THR A 156 18.68 1.29 -3.26
N ASP A 157 17.55 1.26 -2.54
CA ASP A 157 16.53 0.24 -2.72
C ASP A 157 15.82 0.37 -4.08
N ARG A 158 15.80 -0.72 -4.84
CA ARG A 158 15.28 -0.73 -6.21
C ARG A 158 13.78 -0.46 -6.29
N LYS A 159 12.99 -0.92 -5.31
CA LYS A 159 11.53 -0.72 -5.30
C LYS A 159 11.18 0.72 -4.93
N ALA A 160 11.85 1.28 -3.92
CA ALA A 160 11.72 2.70 -3.56
C ALA A 160 12.08 3.60 -4.73
N ARG A 161 13.20 3.32 -5.43
CA ARG A 161 13.59 4.05 -6.65
C ARG A 161 12.52 3.99 -7.73
N ALA A 162 11.97 2.81 -8.00
CA ALA A 162 10.88 2.64 -8.97
C ALA A 162 9.62 3.44 -8.57
N SER A 163 9.26 3.45 -7.28
CA SER A 163 8.13 4.24 -6.77
C SER A 163 8.36 5.76 -6.91
N LEU A 164 9.55 6.24 -6.53
CA LEU A 164 9.95 7.64 -6.70
C LEU A 164 9.85 8.08 -8.17
N GLN A 165 10.37 7.26 -9.08
CA GLN A 165 10.38 7.54 -10.52
C GLN A 165 8.98 7.47 -11.15
N LEU A 166 8.16 6.49 -10.76
CA LEU A 166 6.76 6.43 -11.18
C LEU A 166 6.02 7.71 -10.79
N SER A 167 6.13 8.14 -9.54
CA SER A 167 5.49 9.36 -9.07
C SER A 167 6.04 10.60 -9.76
N LEU A 168 7.36 10.72 -9.96
CA LEU A 168 7.95 11.81 -10.74
C LEU A 168 7.36 11.86 -12.16
N GLY A 169 7.19 10.70 -12.80
CA GLY A 169 6.55 10.62 -14.12
C GLY A 169 5.12 11.14 -14.13
N ARG A 170 4.31 10.77 -13.12
CA ARG A 170 2.96 11.31 -12.92
C ARG A 170 2.97 12.82 -12.70
N GLY A 171 3.93 13.32 -11.91
CA GLY A 171 4.14 14.75 -11.69
C GLY A 171 4.45 15.50 -12.98
N TRP A 172 5.34 14.98 -13.82
CA TRP A 172 5.66 15.59 -15.11
C TRP A 172 4.49 15.54 -16.09
N ARG A 173 3.74 14.43 -16.14
CA ARG A 173 2.51 14.29 -16.92
C ARG A 173 1.46 15.33 -16.50
N ALA A 174 1.27 15.55 -15.19
CA ALA A 174 0.40 16.60 -14.67
C ALA A 174 0.85 18.02 -15.06
N ARG A 175 2.15 18.21 -15.28
CA ARG A 175 2.77 19.44 -15.79
C ARG A 175 2.80 19.53 -17.32
N LYS A 176 2.25 18.53 -18.03
CA LYS A 176 2.27 18.40 -19.50
C LYS A 176 3.68 18.35 -20.10
N ASP A 177 4.64 17.82 -19.35
CA ASP A 177 6.01 17.58 -19.80
C ASP A 177 6.17 16.08 -20.09
N ASP A 178 5.63 15.66 -21.23
CA ASP A 178 5.52 14.24 -21.61
C ASP A 178 6.90 13.60 -21.85
N GLU A 179 7.90 14.36 -22.29
CA GLU A 179 9.27 13.88 -22.45
C GLU A 179 9.88 13.47 -21.09
N LYS A 180 9.75 14.34 -20.07
CA LYS A 180 10.21 13.98 -18.72
C LYS A 180 9.35 12.91 -18.07
N ALA A 181 8.04 12.88 -18.36
CA ALA A 181 7.16 11.83 -17.89
C ALA A 181 7.62 10.46 -18.42
N LYS A 182 7.81 10.36 -19.73
CA LYS A 182 8.32 9.17 -20.43
C LYS A 182 9.65 8.71 -19.85
N ALA A 183 10.62 9.62 -19.70
CA ALA A 183 11.92 9.30 -19.14
C ALA A 183 11.81 8.76 -17.70
N SER A 184 10.93 9.33 -16.88
CA SER A 184 10.71 8.89 -15.51
C SER A 184 10.04 7.52 -15.45
N PHE A 185 9.03 7.25 -16.28
CA PHE A 185 8.41 5.93 -16.35
C PHE A 185 9.40 4.86 -16.82
N GLN A 186 10.19 5.13 -17.85
CA GLN A 186 11.24 4.21 -18.28
C GLN A 186 12.23 3.92 -17.15
N ALA A 187 12.68 4.95 -16.44
CA ALA A 187 13.59 4.78 -15.32
C ALA A 187 12.98 3.94 -14.19
N ALA A 188 11.67 4.06 -13.92
CA ALA A 188 10.98 3.22 -12.94
C ALA A 188 10.97 1.73 -13.33
N ILE A 189 10.74 1.45 -14.62
CA ILE A 189 10.78 0.09 -15.19
C ILE A 189 12.19 -0.50 -15.05
N ASP A 190 13.22 0.27 -15.37
CA ASP A 190 14.62 -0.16 -15.28
C ASP A 190 15.05 -0.39 -13.82
N SER A 191 14.54 0.44 -12.90
CA SER A 191 14.77 0.27 -11.46
C SER A 191 14.18 -1.03 -10.95
N ALA A 192 12.91 -1.35 -11.21
CA ALA A 192 12.31 -2.59 -10.73
C ALA A 192 11.05 -3.01 -11.51
N ARG A 193 11.22 -3.54 -12.72
CA ARG A 193 10.13 -4.02 -13.60
C ARG A 193 9.07 -4.87 -12.89
N ASP A 194 9.50 -5.86 -12.11
CA ASP A 194 8.58 -6.81 -11.44
C ASP A 194 7.94 -6.26 -10.16
N SER A 195 8.24 -5.02 -9.76
CA SER A 195 7.56 -4.35 -8.66
C SER A 195 6.17 -3.85 -9.07
N SER A 196 5.32 -3.52 -8.09
CA SER A 196 4.04 -2.86 -8.37
C SER A 196 4.25 -1.55 -9.14
N SER A 197 5.23 -0.74 -8.72
CA SER A 197 5.54 0.54 -9.35
C SER A 197 6.13 0.37 -10.77
N GLY A 198 6.95 -0.65 -10.99
CA GLY A 198 7.47 -1.00 -12.31
C GLY A 198 6.37 -1.35 -13.29
N ARG A 199 5.47 -2.27 -12.91
CA ARG A 199 4.30 -2.62 -13.74
C ARG A 199 3.37 -1.44 -13.98
N GLN A 200 3.14 -0.60 -12.97
CA GLN A 200 2.35 0.63 -13.15
C GLN A 200 3.03 1.60 -14.13
N ALA A 201 4.35 1.75 -14.06
CA ALA A 201 5.10 2.58 -15.00
C ALA A 201 5.03 2.04 -16.44
N GLU A 202 5.03 0.71 -16.64
CA GLU A 202 4.79 0.12 -17.97
C GLU A 202 3.42 0.51 -18.53
N MET A 203 2.37 0.43 -17.70
CA MET A 203 1.01 0.82 -18.10
C MET A 203 0.92 2.31 -18.43
N GLU A 204 1.46 3.18 -17.57
CA GLU A 204 1.46 4.64 -17.76
C GLU A 204 2.28 5.06 -18.99
N LEU A 205 3.42 4.41 -19.23
CA LEU A 205 4.23 4.63 -20.43
C LEU A 205 3.48 4.18 -21.69
N TYR A 206 2.82 3.03 -21.64
CA TYR A 206 2.01 2.55 -22.76
C TYR A 206 0.87 3.53 -23.07
N GLU A 207 0.14 3.98 -22.06
CA GLU A 207 -0.92 4.98 -22.20
C GLU A 207 -0.39 6.27 -22.82
N LEU A 208 0.72 6.79 -22.31
CA LEU A 208 1.33 8.03 -22.79
C LEU A 208 1.66 7.94 -24.28
N LEU A 209 2.20 6.81 -24.72
CA LEU A 209 2.67 6.62 -26.10
C LEU A 209 1.54 6.26 -27.08
N HIS A 210 0.49 5.56 -26.64
CA HIS A 210 -0.47 4.94 -27.56
C HIS A 210 -1.92 5.38 -27.33
N LEU A 211 -2.26 5.90 -26.15
CA LEU A 211 -3.65 6.19 -25.75
C LEU A 211 -3.90 7.70 -25.53
N GLY A 212 -2.90 8.54 -25.75
CA GLY A 212 -3.05 10.00 -25.72
C GLY A 212 -3.98 10.55 -26.81
N PRO A 213 -4.59 11.74 -26.61
CA PRO A 213 -5.42 12.39 -27.62
C PRO A 213 -4.68 12.54 -28.96
N GLY A 214 -5.37 12.22 -30.06
CA GLY A 214 -4.79 12.26 -31.41
C GLY A 214 -4.19 10.94 -31.87
N ASN A 215 -3.91 9.99 -30.97
CA ASN A 215 -3.51 8.64 -31.36
C ASN A 215 -4.72 7.83 -31.88
N PRO A 216 -4.51 6.92 -32.84
CA PRO A 216 -5.54 5.97 -33.24
C PRO A 216 -6.01 5.13 -32.04
N ALA A 217 -7.32 5.08 -31.81
CA ALA A 217 -7.89 4.20 -30.81
C ALA A 217 -7.51 2.73 -31.11
N PRO A 218 -7.04 1.95 -30.12
CA PRO A 218 -6.71 0.53 -30.30
C PRO A 218 -7.91 -0.25 -30.84
N GLN A 219 -7.65 -1.13 -31.80
CA GLN A 219 -8.70 -2.02 -32.29
C GLN A 219 -9.10 -2.98 -31.17
N PHE A 220 -10.41 -3.16 -31.00
CA PHE A 220 -10.95 -4.18 -30.11
C PHE A 220 -12.16 -4.86 -30.77
N SER A 221 -12.41 -6.09 -30.33
CA SER A 221 -13.65 -6.79 -30.58
C SER A 221 -14.18 -7.34 -29.26
N ALA A 222 -15.48 -7.25 -29.05
CA ALA A 222 -16.14 -7.76 -27.86
C ALA A 222 -17.43 -8.49 -28.24
N THR A 223 -17.85 -9.40 -27.36
CA THR A 223 -19.19 -10.01 -27.45
C THR A 223 -20.13 -9.19 -26.58
N ALA A 224 -21.20 -8.67 -27.17
CA ALA A 224 -22.23 -7.93 -26.46
C ALA A 224 -23.13 -8.87 -25.64
N ILE A 225 -23.93 -8.31 -24.73
CA ILE A 225 -24.81 -9.06 -23.82
C ILE A 225 -25.80 -9.97 -24.57
N ASN A 226 -26.22 -9.57 -25.77
CA ASN A 226 -27.11 -10.35 -26.64
C ASN A 226 -26.38 -11.39 -27.51
N GLY A 227 -25.09 -11.64 -27.29
CA GLY A 227 -24.27 -12.58 -28.05
C GLY A 227 -23.77 -12.06 -29.40
N SER A 228 -24.16 -10.84 -29.83
CA SER A 228 -23.62 -10.24 -31.06
C SER A 228 -22.15 -9.84 -30.89
N ARG A 229 -21.39 -9.90 -31.99
CA ARG A 229 -20.01 -9.42 -32.02
C ARG A 229 -19.98 -7.93 -32.36
N LEU A 230 -19.23 -7.16 -31.58
CA LEU A 230 -18.97 -5.74 -31.80
C LEU A 230 -17.49 -5.56 -32.12
N SER A 231 -17.17 -4.84 -33.20
CA SER A 231 -15.80 -4.43 -33.53
C SER A 231 -15.71 -2.91 -33.64
N LEU A 232 -14.62 -2.31 -33.14
CA LEU A 232 -14.39 -0.87 -33.33
C LEU A 232 -14.32 -0.49 -34.81
N ALA A 233 -13.84 -1.40 -35.66
CA ALA A 233 -13.77 -1.19 -37.10
C ALA A 233 -15.14 -0.91 -37.74
N ASP A 234 -16.22 -1.47 -37.18
CA ASP A 234 -17.59 -1.31 -37.70
C ASP A 234 -18.12 0.14 -37.52
N TYR A 235 -17.42 0.94 -36.70
CA TYR A 235 -17.77 2.32 -36.41
C TYR A 235 -16.82 3.34 -37.06
N ARG A 236 -16.00 2.92 -38.04
CA ARG A 236 -15.15 3.84 -38.82
C ARG A 236 -15.97 5.02 -39.37
N GLY A 237 -15.43 6.23 -39.18
CA GLY A 237 -16.08 7.47 -39.63
C GLY A 237 -17.21 7.97 -38.73
N LYS A 238 -17.53 7.26 -37.65
CA LYS A 238 -18.54 7.68 -36.66
C LYS A 238 -17.86 8.08 -35.35
N PRO A 239 -18.32 9.14 -34.67
CA PRO A 239 -17.94 9.37 -33.28
C PRO A 239 -18.40 8.20 -32.40
N VAL A 240 -17.47 7.63 -31.63
CA VAL A 240 -17.75 6.52 -30.69
C VAL A 240 -17.38 6.96 -29.29
N VAL A 241 -18.29 6.72 -28.35
CA VAL A 241 -18.05 6.91 -26.91
C VAL A 241 -18.12 5.55 -26.25
N LEU A 242 -17.06 5.18 -25.54
CA LEU A 242 -17.06 3.99 -24.69
C LEU A 242 -17.46 4.40 -23.27
N VAL A 243 -18.54 3.78 -22.78
CA VAL A 243 -19.03 3.98 -21.41
C VAL A 243 -18.82 2.66 -20.68
N PHE A 244 -18.00 2.69 -19.63
CA PHE A 244 -17.77 1.56 -18.75
C PHE A 244 -18.61 1.76 -17.48
N TRP A 245 -19.48 0.81 -17.16
CA TRP A 245 -20.19 0.77 -15.88
C TRP A 245 -20.19 -0.65 -15.32
N ALA A 246 -20.22 -0.76 -14.00
CA ALA A 246 -20.39 -2.01 -13.27
C ALA A 246 -21.73 -1.93 -12.53
N THR A 247 -22.53 -3.00 -12.61
CA THR A 247 -23.69 -3.19 -11.73
C THR A 247 -23.21 -3.96 -10.50
N HIS A 248 -23.35 -3.37 -9.32
CA HIS A 248 -23.10 -4.04 -8.03
C HIS A 248 -24.29 -4.88 -7.61
#